data_AF-A0A813INE1-F1
#
_entry.id   AF-A0A813INE1-F1
#
_cell.length_a   1.000
_cell.length_b   1.000
_cell.length_c   1.000
_cell.angle_alpha   90.00
_cell.angle_beta   90.00
_cell.angle_gamma   90.00
#
_symmetry.space_group_name_H-M   'P 1'
#
loop_
_entity.id
_entity.type
_entity.pdbx_description
1 polymer ?
#
loop_
_entity_poly.entity_id
_entity_poly.type
_entity_poly.pdbx_seq_one_letter_code
_entity_poly.pdbx_strand_id
1 'polypeptide(L)'
;MFVLQELSFMALLTSFNQLHPEITRSGITATVATNALLNINEMDLCNFQVSFLENWKIYKALQWRASIPFVVFWFLEFGLMSWSLWSLSQGFEAQPEDPRVDRLRENWFLRVRLSWFLGSSLWFGAGAWIVALTPFGVSYYAWRLEMQAKQILFTHPGLRHSFLGFLAGFDLNFRVLFLHATVRLLPLYVCILIVNTVGFDADAVRIWRAV
;
A
#
# COMPACT_ATOMS: atom_id res chain seq x y z
N MET A 1 4.98 -5.89 -8.49
CA MET A 1 3.81 -6.02 -7.59
C MET A 1 3.01 -4.74 -7.50
N PHE A 2 3.63 -3.59 -7.20
CA PHE A 2 3.03 -2.25 -7.36
C PHE A 2 2.41 -2.06 -8.76
N VAL A 3 3.14 -2.48 -9.81
CA VAL A 3 2.67 -2.48 -11.20
C VAL A 3 1.35 -3.26 -11.39
N LEU A 4 1.15 -4.40 -10.71
CA LEU A 4 -0.09 -5.17 -10.85
C LEU A 4 -1.27 -4.46 -10.17
N GLN A 5 -1.04 -3.83 -9.02
CA GLN A 5 -2.04 -3.02 -8.35
C GLN A 5 -2.40 -1.79 -9.18
N GLU A 6 -1.41 -1.08 -9.72
CA GLU A 6 -1.60 0.04 -10.65
C GLU A 6 -2.39 -0.36 -11.88
N LEU A 7 -1.98 -1.44 -12.57
CA LEU A 7 -2.68 -1.92 -13.77
C LEU A 7 -4.13 -2.31 -13.46
N SER A 8 -4.37 -2.94 -12.31
CA SER A 8 -5.71 -3.30 -11.89
C SER A 8 -6.57 -2.08 -11.56
N PHE A 9 -5.98 -1.03 -10.99
CA PHE A 9 -6.67 0.23 -10.74
C PHE A 9 -6.92 1.02 -12.02
N MET A 10 -5.97 1.02 -12.96
CA MET A 10 -6.15 1.57 -14.30
C MET A 10 -7.32 0.90 -15.03
N ALA A 11 -7.48 -0.42 -14.91
CA ALA A 11 -8.63 -1.14 -15.49
C ALA A 11 -9.99 -0.68 -14.90
N LEU A 12 -10.03 -0.39 -13.59
CA LEU A 12 -11.22 0.20 -12.96
C LEU A 12 -11.49 1.61 -13.49
N LEU A 13 -10.44 2.43 -13.65
CA LEU A 13 -10.58 3.78 -14.19
C LEU A 13 -10.99 3.79 -15.67
N THR A 14 -10.48 2.89 -16.49
CA THR A 14 -10.87 2.81 -17.91
C THR A 14 -12.32 2.37 -18.10
N SER A 15 -12.93 1.75 -17.09
CA SER A 15 -14.37 1.45 -17.13
C SER A 15 -15.20 2.73 -17.27
N PHE A 16 -14.74 3.87 -16.74
CA PHE A 16 -15.40 5.16 -16.87
C PHE A 16 -15.47 5.68 -18.31
N ASN A 17 -14.62 5.17 -19.22
CA ASN A 17 -14.71 5.49 -20.64
C ASN A 17 -16.04 5.01 -21.27
N GLN A 18 -16.71 4.04 -20.64
CA GLN A 18 -18.02 3.57 -21.09
C GLN A 18 -19.16 4.54 -20.74
N LEU A 19 -18.94 5.49 -19.83
CA LEU A 19 -19.99 6.43 -19.40
C LEU A 19 -20.25 7.54 -20.40
N HIS A 20 -19.20 8.07 -21.03
CA HIS A 20 -19.36 9.20 -21.95
C HIS A 20 -18.14 9.34 -22.89
N PRO A 21 -18.33 9.69 -24.18
CA PRO A 21 -17.23 9.88 -25.14
C PRO A 21 -16.19 10.93 -24.72
N GLU A 22 -16.60 11.94 -23.95
CA GLU A 22 -15.69 12.98 -23.45
C GLU A 22 -14.67 12.41 -22.44
N ILE A 23 -15.10 11.47 -21.60
CA ILE A 23 -14.21 10.76 -20.67
C ILE A 23 -13.22 9.91 -21.45
N THR A 24 -13.67 9.24 -22.52
CA THR A 24 -12.79 8.46 -23.40
C THR A 24 -11.72 9.31 -24.08
N ARG A 25 -12.06 10.54 -24.49
CA ARG A 25 -11.15 11.44 -25.21
C ARG A 25 -10.16 12.15 -24.28
N SER A 26 -10.62 12.64 -23.12
CA SER A 26 -9.86 13.53 -22.25
C SER A 26 -9.39 12.87 -20.94
N GLY A 27 -9.97 11.71 -20.60
CA GLY A 27 -9.78 11.04 -19.32
C GLY A 27 -10.63 11.65 -18.21
N ILE A 28 -11.00 10.81 -17.23
CA ILE A 28 -11.87 11.20 -16.10
C ILE A 28 -11.36 12.44 -15.36
N THR A 29 -10.05 12.57 -15.18
CA THR A 29 -9.45 13.70 -14.44
C THR A 29 -9.67 15.03 -15.16
N ALA A 30 -9.53 15.05 -16.49
CA ALA A 30 -9.75 16.27 -17.27
C ALA A 30 -11.23 16.61 -17.38
N THR A 31 -12.09 15.61 -17.60
CA THR A 31 -13.55 15.80 -17.66
C THR A 31 -14.11 16.31 -16.34
N VAL A 32 -13.59 15.84 -15.21
CA VAL A 32 -13.98 16.35 -13.89
C VAL A 32 -13.51 17.80 -13.69
N ALA A 33 -12.34 18.17 -14.20
CA ALA A 33 -11.83 19.54 -14.10
C ALA A 33 -12.64 20.56 -14.91
N THR A 34 -13.28 20.15 -16.02
CA THR A 34 -14.12 21.05 -16.82
C THR A 34 -15.49 21.34 -16.19
N ASN A 35 -15.92 20.57 -15.18
CA ASN A 35 -17.25 20.64 -14.58
C ASN A 35 -18.40 20.58 -15.61
N ALA A 36 -18.18 19.94 -16.75
CA ALA A 36 -19.20 19.79 -17.78
C ALA A 36 -20.31 18.84 -17.30
N LEU A 37 -21.56 19.20 -17.59
CA LEU A 37 -22.70 18.31 -17.41
C LEU A 37 -22.69 17.25 -18.51
N LEU A 38 -22.47 15.99 -18.13
CA LEU A 38 -22.45 14.87 -19.05
C LEU A 38 -23.86 14.38 -19.33
N ASN A 39 -24.20 14.27 -20.61
CA ASN A 39 -25.47 13.69 -21.04
C ASN A 39 -25.32 12.17 -21.13
N ILE A 40 -25.59 11.49 -20.02
CA ILE A 40 -25.45 10.04 -19.87
C ILE A 40 -26.84 9.42 -19.98
N ASN A 41 -26.98 8.41 -20.84
CA ASN A 41 -28.22 7.64 -20.94
C ASN A 41 -28.16 6.36 -20.08
N GLU A 42 -29.29 5.66 -19.93
CA GLU A 42 -29.36 4.42 -19.14
C GLU A 42 -28.49 3.29 -19.70
N MET A 43 -28.33 3.22 -21.02
CA MET A 43 -27.51 2.20 -21.68
C MET A 43 -26.02 2.41 -21.39
N ASP A 44 -25.54 3.65 -21.41
CA ASP A 44 -24.17 4.02 -21.06
C ASP A 44 -23.86 3.63 -19.61
N LEU A 45 -24.81 3.91 -18.70
CA LEU A 45 -24.70 3.50 -17.30
C LEU A 45 -24.67 1.98 -17.15
N CYS A 46 -25.52 1.24 -17.88
CA CYS A 46 -25.52 -0.22 -17.88
C CYS A 46 -24.19 -0.79 -18.39
N ASN A 47 -23.68 -0.29 -19.50
CA ASN A 47 -22.39 -0.68 -20.08
C ASN A 47 -21.23 -0.42 -19.10
N PHE A 48 -21.25 0.74 -18.45
CA PHE A 48 -20.31 1.05 -17.37
C PHE A 48 -20.39 0.03 -16.23
N GLN A 49 -21.59 -0.26 -15.72
CA GLN A 49 -21.77 -1.17 -14.58
C GLN A 49 -21.26 -2.59 -14.90
N VAL A 50 -21.57 -3.10 -16.10
CA VAL A 50 -21.09 -4.41 -16.56
C VAL A 50 -19.56 -4.42 -16.64
N SER A 51 -18.97 -3.43 -17.32
CA SER A 51 -17.52 -3.34 -17.47
C SER A 51 -16.80 -3.17 -16.14
N PHE A 52 -17.34 -2.34 -15.24
CA PHE A 52 -16.78 -2.11 -13.92
C PHE A 52 -16.82 -3.39 -13.06
N LEU A 53 -17.93 -4.15 -13.10
CA LEU A 53 -18.07 -5.39 -12.35
C LEU A 53 -17.05 -6.44 -12.81
N GLU A 54 -16.82 -6.57 -14.12
CA GLU A 54 -15.81 -7.48 -14.69
C GLU A 54 -14.40 -7.08 -14.25
N ASN A 55 -14.06 -5.80 -14.40
CA ASN A 55 -12.75 -5.28 -13.99
C ASN A 55 -12.54 -5.36 -12.47
N TRP A 56 -13.60 -5.21 -11.67
CA TRP A 56 -13.53 -5.40 -10.22
C TRP A 56 -13.23 -6.85 -9.83
N LYS A 57 -13.82 -7.84 -10.51
CA LYS A 57 -13.50 -9.26 -10.27
C LYS A 57 -12.03 -9.54 -10.57
N ILE A 58 -11.51 -9.00 -11.67
CA ILE A 58 -10.09 -9.11 -12.05
C ILE A 58 -9.21 -8.43 -10.99
N TYR A 59 -9.58 -7.22 -10.57
CA TYR A 59 -8.91 -6.47 -9.51
C TYR A 59 -8.80 -7.30 -8.23
N LYS A 60 -9.91 -7.89 -7.74
CA LYS A 60 -9.91 -8.74 -6.54
C LYS A 60 -9.02 -9.98 -6.70
N ALA A 61 -9.03 -10.61 -7.87
CA ALA A 61 -8.20 -11.78 -8.15
C ALA A 61 -6.70 -11.42 -8.16
N LEU A 62 -6.32 -10.30 -8.77
CA LEU A 62 -4.94 -9.81 -8.79
C LEU A 62 -4.47 -9.38 -7.40
N GLN A 63 -5.33 -8.70 -6.66
CA GLN A 63 -5.08 -8.28 -5.28
C GLN A 63 -4.79 -9.49 -4.37
N TRP A 64 -5.55 -10.59 -4.51
CA TRP A 64 -5.32 -11.84 -3.78
C TRP A 64 -3.98 -12.51 -4.14
N ARG A 65 -3.55 -12.43 -5.40
CA ARG A 65 -2.23 -12.95 -5.80
C ARG A 65 -1.09 -12.09 -5.24
N ALA A 66 -1.28 -10.77 -5.26
CA ALA A 66 -0.31 -9.81 -4.74
C ALA A 66 -0.24 -9.78 -3.21
N SER A 67 -1.22 -10.33 -2.50
CA SER A 67 -1.26 -10.29 -1.03
C SER A 67 -0.44 -11.35 -0.33
N ILE A 68 -0.16 -12.49 -0.97
CA ILE A 68 0.59 -13.59 -0.33
C ILE A 68 1.95 -13.09 0.19
N PRO A 69 2.76 -12.35 -0.62
CA PRO A 69 4.02 -11.80 -0.13
C PRO A 69 3.83 -10.81 1.04
N PHE A 70 2.78 -9.99 1.03
CA PHE A 70 2.51 -9.05 2.13
C PHE A 70 2.09 -9.76 3.42
N VAL A 71 1.30 -10.82 3.32
CA VAL A 71 0.90 -11.64 4.46
C VAL A 71 2.13 -12.28 5.12
N VAL A 72 3.01 -12.85 4.31
CA VAL A 72 4.28 -13.42 4.79
C VAL A 72 5.17 -12.35 5.41
N PHE A 73 5.33 -11.21 4.74
CA PHE A 73 6.12 -10.08 5.25
C PHE A 73 5.60 -9.61 6.61
N TRP A 74 4.31 -9.33 6.73
CA TRP A 74 3.74 -8.84 8.00
C TRP A 74 3.80 -9.89 9.10
N PHE A 75 3.61 -11.17 8.79
CA PHE A 75 3.77 -12.24 9.77
C PHE A 75 5.20 -12.27 10.35
N LEU A 76 6.20 -12.07 9.49
CA LEU A 76 7.59 -11.97 9.92
C LEU A 76 7.85 -10.69 10.72
N GLU A 77 7.34 -9.53 10.30
CA GLU A 77 7.43 -8.28 11.07
C GLU A 77 6.83 -8.42 12.48
N PHE A 78 5.66 -9.04 12.59
CA PHE A 78 5.06 -9.34 13.90
C PHE A 78 5.94 -10.27 14.74
N GLY A 79 6.52 -11.31 14.14
CA GLY A 79 7.44 -12.21 14.84
C GLY A 79 8.71 -11.51 15.30
N LEU A 80 9.25 -10.60 14.49
CA LEU A 80 10.46 -9.82 14.79
C LEU A 80 10.26 -8.84 15.96
N MET A 81 9.03 -8.43 16.26
CA MET A 81 8.76 -7.53 17.40
C MET A 81 9.32 -8.05 18.72
N SER A 82 9.23 -9.36 18.98
CA SER A 82 9.75 -9.94 20.22
C SER A 82 11.26 -9.74 20.34
N TRP A 83 11.99 -9.94 19.25
CA TRP A 83 13.43 -9.71 19.20
C TRP A 83 13.76 -8.22 19.30
N SER A 84 13.01 -7.36 18.62
CA SER A 84 13.21 -5.92 18.63
C SER A 84 12.97 -5.33 20.03
N LEU A 85 11.90 -5.75 20.72
CA LEU A 85 11.63 -5.35 22.10
C LEU A 85 12.71 -5.84 23.06
N TRP A 86 13.18 -7.08 22.89
CA TRP A 86 14.31 -7.60 23.66
C TRP A 86 15.56 -6.75 23.42
N SER A 87 15.90 -6.45 22.17
CA SER A 87 17.05 -5.60 21.83
C SER A 87 16.94 -4.20 22.44
N LEU A 88 15.76 -3.57 22.35
CA LEU A 88 15.50 -2.26 22.98
C LEU A 88 15.71 -2.32 24.50
N SER A 89 15.30 -3.41 25.16
CA SER A 89 15.47 -3.57 26.61
C SER A 89 16.93 -3.63 27.05
N GLN A 90 17.84 -4.01 26.15
CA GLN A 90 19.29 -4.05 26.40
C GLN A 90 19.96 -2.67 26.21
N GLY A 91 19.22 -1.65 25.75
CA GLY A 91 19.72 -0.29 25.56
C GLY A 91 20.60 -0.10 24.31
N PHE A 92 21.36 1.01 24.29
CA PHE A 92 22.21 1.44 23.17
C PHE A 92 23.71 1.51 23.53
N GLU A 93 24.07 1.01 24.71
CA GLU A 93 25.45 1.06 25.22
C GLU A 93 26.31 -0.03 24.58
N ALA A 94 27.58 0.29 24.33
CA ALA A 94 28.51 -0.64 23.74
C ALA A 94 28.61 -1.92 24.59
N GLN A 95 28.57 -3.08 23.93
CA GLN A 95 28.80 -4.38 24.58
C GLN A 95 30.15 -4.93 24.10
N PRO A 96 31.28 -4.50 24.72
CA PRO A 96 32.62 -4.83 24.24
C PRO A 96 32.96 -6.32 24.33
N GLU A 97 32.26 -7.09 25.16
CA GLU A 97 32.45 -8.54 25.33
C GLU A 97 31.59 -9.37 24.36
N ASP A 98 30.86 -8.74 23.44
CA ASP A 98 30.03 -9.46 22.47
C ASP A 98 30.91 -10.14 21.39
N PRO A 99 30.80 -11.47 21.17
CA PRO A 99 31.57 -12.18 20.15
C PRO A 99 31.41 -11.64 18.72
N ARG A 100 30.34 -10.88 18.45
CA ARG A 100 30.11 -10.19 17.17
C ARG A 100 31.08 -9.03 16.95
N VAL A 101 31.49 -8.35 18.03
CA VAL A 101 32.43 -7.21 18.00
C VAL A 101 33.81 -7.68 17.58
N ASP A 102 34.32 -8.77 18.16
CA ASP A 102 35.62 -9.33 17.81
C ASP A 102 35.68 -9.73 16.33
N ARG A 103 34.62 -10.39 15.84
CA ARG A 103 34.51 -10.75 14.42
C ARG A 103 34.49 -9.54 13.50
N LEU A 104 33.79 -8.46 13.87
CA LEU A 104 33.76 -7.21 13.10
C LEU A 104 35.11 -6.49 13.15
N ARG A 105 35.84 -6.59 14.26
CA ARG A 105 37.20 -6.05 14.38
C ARG A 105 38.14 -6.73 13.41
N GLU A 106 38.11 -8.06 13.37
CA GLU A 106 38.93 -8.89 12.48
C GLU A 106 38.54 -8.79 11.00
N ASN A 107 37.26 -8.57 10.69
CA ASN A 107 36.74 -8.69 9.33
C ASN A 107 36.05 -7.40 8.85
N TRP A 108 36.79 -6.55 8.13
CA TRP A 108 36.28 -5.27 7.62
C TRP A 108 35.06 -5.40 6.69
N PHE A 109 34.96 -6.48 5.91
CA PHE A 109 33.82 -6.70 5.00
C PHE A 109 32.50 -6.95 5.75
N LEU A 110 32.56 -7.48 6.98
CA LEU A 110 31.37 -7.63 7.84
C LEU A 110 30.85 -6.27 8.29
N ARG A 111 31.75 -5.28 8.48
CA ARG A 111 31.35 -3.90 8.77
C ARG A 111 30.57 -3.32 7.60
N VAL A 112 31.13 -3.38 6.39
CA VAL A 112 30.45 -2.88 5.18
C VAL A 112 29.08 -3.55 5.00
N ARG A 113 29.00 -4.87 5.23
CA ARG A 113 27.74 -5.61 5.18
C ARG A 113 26.74 -5.12 6.23
N LEU A 114 27.16 -4.89 7.48
CA LEU A 114 26.26 -4.39 8.51
C LEU A 114 25.71 -2.99 8.17
N SER A 115 26.56 -2.08 7.68
CA SER A 115 26.12 -0.76 7.20
C SER A 115 25.15 -0.84 6.04
N TRP A 116 25.36 -1.76 5.10
CA TRP A 116 24.42 -2.01 4.01
C TRP A 116 23.07 -2.51 4.53
N PHE A 117 23.08 -3.48 5.46
CA PHE A 117 21.86 -3.98 6.10
C PHE A 117 21.10 -2.90 6.86
N LEU A 118 21.79 -1.94 7.50
CA LEU A 118 21.18 -0.77 8.13
C LEU A 118 20.44 0.14 7.14
N GLY A 119 21.03 0.38 5.96
CA GLY A 119 20.47 1.30 4.98
C GLY A 119 19.39 0.72 4.07
N SER A 120 19.51 -0.56 3.68
CA SER A 120 18.76 -1.12 2.55
C SER A 120 18.12 -2.49 2.81
N SER A 121 18.03 -2.94 4.07
CA SER A 121 17.34 -4.19 4.37
C SER A 121 15.86 -4.11 3.98
N LEU A 122 15.30 -5.23 3.51
CA LEU A 122 13.86 -5.37 3.29
C LEU A 122 13.10 -5.61 4.59
N TRP A 123 13.81 -5.90 5.69
CA TRP A 123 13.25 -6.22 7.00
C TRP A 123 13.43 -5.10 8.03
N PHE A 124 14.37 -4.18 7.76
CA PHE A 124 14.67 -3.05 8.64
C PHE A 124 15.00 -1.82 7.81
N GLY A 125 14.73 -0.62 8.35
CA GLY A 125 15.02 0.63 7.65
C GLY A 125 14.16 0.84 6.39
N ALA A 126 14.60 1.70 5.48
CA ALA A 126 13.76 2.26 4.42
C ALA A 126 13.07 1.21 3.52
N GLY A 127 13.74 0.08 3.23
CA GLY A 127 13.18 -0.99 2.39
C GLY A 127 11.95 -1.63 3.02
N ALA A 128 12.00 -1.92 4.32
CA ALA A 128 10.86 -2.47 5.06
C ALA A 128 9.67 -1.51 5.06
N TRP A 129 9.90 -0.21 5.28
CA TRP A 129 8.85 0.80 5.26
C TRP A 129 8.14 0.89 3.90
N ILE A 130 8.90 0.88 2.79
CA ILE A 130 8.31 0.93 1.44
C ILE A 130 7.42 -0.28 1.21
N VAL A 131 7.91 -1.48 1.51
CA VAL A 131 7.15 -2.73 1.32
C VAL A 131 5.91 -2.73 2.22
N ALA A 132 6.08 -2.39 3.51
CA ALA A 132 5.02 -2.41 4.50
C ALA A 132 3.87 -1.43 4.20
N LEU A 133 4.19 -0.25 3.68
CA LEU A 133 3.21 0.80 3.39
C LEU A 133 2.56 0.67 2.01
N THR A 134 3.12 -0.14 1.11
CA THR A 134 2.58 -0.33 -0.25
C THR A 134 1.08 -0.67 -0.28
N PRO A 135 0.55 -1.59 0.56
CA PRO A 135 -0.88 -1.89 0.60
C PRO A 135 -1.79 -0.68 0.91
N PHE A 136 -1.27 0.33 1.62
CA PHE A 136 -2.03 1.54 1.96
C PHE A 136 -2.13 2.53 0.79
N GLY A 137 -1.24 2.43 -0.20
CA GLY A 137 -1.37 3.18 -1.45
C GLY A 137 -2.69 2.87 -2.17
N VAL A 138 -3.21 1.65 -2.02
CA VAL A 138 -4.52 1.25 -2.56
C VAL A 138 -5.66 2.05 -1.93
N SER A 139 -5.59 2.40 -0.64
CA SER A 139 -6.59 3.25 0.01
C SER A 139 -6.63 4.65 -0.60
N TYR A 140 -5.47 5.20 -0.96
CA TYR A 140 -5.40 6.47 -1.68
C TYR A 140 -6.08 6.39 -3.05
N TYR A 141 -5.86 5.31 -3.79
CA TYR A 141 -6.51 5.09 -5.09
C TYR A 141 -8.03 4.91 -4.98
N ALA A 142 -8.49 4.12 -4.02
CA ALA A 142 -9.91 3.95 -3.73
C ALA A 142 -10.58 5.30 -3.40
N TRP A 143 -9.95 6.08 -2.51
CA TRP A 143 -10.41 7.43 -2.16
C TRP A 143 -10.45 8.36 -3.38
N ARG A 144 -9.40 8.34 -4.21
CA ARG A 144 -9.33 9.17 -5.43
C ARG A 144 -10.44 8.81 -6.40
N LEU A 145 -10.71 7.52 -6.63
CA LEU A 145 -11.79 7.06 -7.51
C LEU A 145 -13.16 7.51 -6.98
N GLU A 146 -13.39 7.37 -5.67
CA GLU A 146 -14.62 7.83 -5.03
C GLU A 146 -14.82 9.34 -5.18
N MET A 147 -13.77 10.13 -4.98
CA MET A 147 -13.81 11.59 -5.16
C MET A 147 -14.06 11.98 -6.62
N GLN A 148 -13.37 11.35 -7.57
CA GLN A 148 -13.58 11.59 -8.99
C GLN A 148 -15.01 11.25 -9.38
N ALA A 149 -15.54 10.10 -8.96
CA ALA A 149 -16.92 9.69 -9.23
C ALA A 149 -17.95 10.69 -8.69
N LYS A 150 -17.76 11.21 -7.47
CA LYS A 150 -18.66 12.22 -6.88
C LYS A 150 -18.68 13.54 -7.65
N GLN A 151 -17.55 13.90 -8.26
CA GLN A 151 -17.40 15.15 -9.01
C GLN A 151 -17.97 15.08 -10.43
N ILE A 152 -18.30 13.88 -10.95
CA ILE A 152 -18.97 13.78 -12.25
C ILE A 152 -20.40 14.32 -12.14
N LEU A 153 -20.73 15.27 -13.01
CA LEU A 153 -22.05 15.90 -13.10
C LEU A 153 -22.84 15.27 -14.24
N PHE A 154 -24.06 14.85 -13.94
CA PHE A 154 -24.97 14.23 -14.91
C PHE A 154 -26.10 15.21 -15.19
N THR A 155 -26.57 15.27 -16.44
CA THR A 155 -27.79 16.02 -16.79
C THR A 155 -29.01 15.48 -16.05
N HIS A 156 -29.08 14.16 -15.82
CA HIS A 156 -30.17 13.49 -15.10
C HIS A 156 -29.76 13.10 -13.66
N PRO A 157 -30.34 13.72 -12.62
CA PRO A 157 -29.95 13.47 -11.23
C PRO A 157 -30.27 12.04 -10.75
N GLY A 158 -31.32 11.41 -11.28
CA GLY A 158 -31.66 10.02 -10.96
C GLY A 158 -30.56 9.03 -11.35
N LEU A 159 -29.97 9.21 -12.54
CA LEU A 159 -28.87 8.38 -13.02
C LEU A 159 -27.60 8.57 -12.18
N ARG A 160 -27.33 9.80 -11.73
CA ARG A 160 -26.21 10.08 -10.81
C ARG A 160 -26.36 9.33 -9.49
N HIS A 161 -27.57 9.28 -8.94
CA HIS A 161 -27.81 8.55 -7.69
C HIS A 161 -27.59 7.04 -7.88
N SER A 162 -28.11 6.46 -8.96
CA SER A 162 -27.89 5.04 -9.31
C SER A 162 -26.40 4.73 -9.54
N PHE A 163 -25.68 5.62 -10.22
CA PHE A 163 -24.23 5.50 -10.46
C PHE A 163 -23.42 5.51 -9.15
N LEU A 164 -23.66 6.50 -8.28
CA LEU A 164 -22.94 6.59 -7.01
C LEU A 164 -23.33 5.45 -6.06
N GLY A 165 -24.60 5.06 -6.03
CA GLY A 165 -25.09 3.92 -5.24
C GLY A 165 -24.45 2.60 -5.68
N PHE A 166 -24.29 2.39 -6.99
CA PHE A 166 -23.57 1.24 -7.54
C PHE A 166 -22.11 1.23 -7.08
N LEU A 167 -21.39 2.34 -7.26
CA LEU A 167 -19.97 2.44 -6.86
C LEU A 167 -19.76 2.25 -5.35
N ALA A 168 -20.68 2.74 -4.52
CA ALA A 168 -20.63 2.57 -3.07
C ALA A 168 -20.73 1.10 -2.62
N GLY A 169 -21.26 0.22 -3.47
CA GLY A 169 -21.36 -1.22 -3.20
C GLY A 169 -20.03 -1.98 -3.32
N PHE A 170 -18.96 -1.36 -3.84
CA PHE A 170 -17.69 -2.04 -4.10
C PHE A 170 -16.64 -1.71 -3.04
N ASP A 171 -16.06 -2.76 -2.43
CA ASP A 171 -14.90 -2.62 -1.56
C ASP A 171 -13.61 -2.61 -2.39
N LEU A 172 -13.03 -1.43 -2.52
CA LEU A 172 -11.76 -1.18 -3.20
C LEU A 172 -10.56 -1.16 -2.23
N ASN A 173 -10.77 -1.41 -0.94
CA ASN A 173 -9.67 -1.42 0.02
C ASN A 173 -8.80 -2.66 -0.12
N PHE A 174 -7.55 -2.54 0.32
CA PHE A 174 -6.69 -3.71 0.40
C PHE A 174 -7.13 -4.62 1.56
N ARG A 175 -7.88 -5.69 1.28
CA ARG A 175 -8.35 -6.65 2.28
C ARG A 175 -8.04 -8.07 1.84
N VAL A 176 -7.08 -8.68 2.52
CA VAL A 176 -6.73 -10.09 2.32
C VAL A 176 -6.38 -10.73 3.67
N LEU A 177 -7.12 -11.79 4.02
CA LEU A 177 -6.99 -12.51 5.29
C LEU A 177 -7.09 -11.53 6.47
N PHE A 178 -6.05 -11.45 7.30
CA PHE A 178 -5.97 -10.53 8.44
C PHE A 178 -5.46 -9.15 8.06
N LEU A 179 -4.83 -8.99 6.87
CA LEU A 179 -4.33 -7.69 6.42
C LEU A 179 -5.47 -6.84 5.87
N HIS A 180 -5.75 -5.78 6.61
CA HIS A 180 -6.74 -4.77 6.28
C HIS A 180 -6.01 -3.45 6.15
N ALA A 181 -5.57 -3.09 4.93
CA ALA A 181 -4.98 -1.79 4.69
C ALA A 181 -6.12 -0.76 4.62
N THR A 182 -6.49 -0.29 5.80
CA THR A 182 -7.41 0.82 5.99
C THR A 182 -6.68 1.90 6.78
N VAL A 183 -6.98 3.17 6.50
CA VAL A 183 -6.32 4.31 7.16
C VAL A 183 -6.42 4.22 8.69
N ARG A 184 -7.48 3.61 9.23
CA ARG A 184 -7.68 3.39 10.66
C ARG A 184 -6.66 2.46 11.31
N LEU A 185 -6.16 1.47 10.56
CA LEU A 185 -5.18 0.51 11.07
C LEU A 185 -3.74 0.95 10.79
N LEU A 186 -3.53 1.96 9.93
CA LEU A 186 -2.21 2.49 9.61
C LEU A 186 -1.34 2.78 10.87
N PRO A 187 -1.86 3.38 11.95
CA PRO A 187 -1.06 3.62 13.16
C PRO A 187 -0.49 2.34 13.77
N LEU A 188 -1.28 1.25 13.81
CA LEU A 188 -0.83 -0.05 14.34
C LEU A 188 0.36 -0.59 13.53
N TYR A 189 0.22 -0.62 12.21
CA TYR A 189 1.27 -1.10 11.31
C TYR A 189 2.53 -0.22 11.39
N VAL A 190 2.37 1.10 11.46
CA VAL A 190 3.49 2.04 11.65
C VAL A 190 4.18 1.83 12.99
N CYS A 191 3.44 1.60 14.09
CA CYS A 191 4.03 1.31 15.39
C CYS A 191 4.91 0.05 15.36
N ILE A 192 4.46 -1.01 14.69
CA ILE A 192 5.25 -2.25 14.53
C ILE A 192 6.56 -1.96 13.80
N LEU A 193 6.50 -1.23 12.68
CA LEU A 193 7.68 -0.85 11.91
C LEU A 193 8.65 0.01 12.71
N ILE A 194 8.13 0.95 13.51
CA ILE A 194 8.96 1.78 14.40
C ILE A 194 9.67 0.89 15.42
N VAL A 195 8.94 0.02 16.12
CA VAL A 195 9.53 -0.89 17.12
C VAL A 195 10.61 -1.75 16.49
N ASN A 196 10.35 -2.32 15.31
CA ASN A 196 11.31 -3.15 14.61
C ASN A 196 12.53 -2.38 14.11
N THR A 197 12.33 -1.19 13.57
CA THR A 197 13.42 -0.32 13.11
C THR A 197 14.31 0.08 14.28
N VAL A 198 13.72 0.61 15.36
CA VAL A 198 14.50 1.09 16.51
C VAL A 198 15.14 -0.07 17.27
N GLY A 199 14.50 -1.24 17.37
CA GLY A 199 15.10 -2.41 18.00
C GLY A 199 16.28 -2.98 17.22
N PHE A 200 16.21 -2.95 15.90
CA PHE A 200 17.35 -3.28 15.05
C PHE A 200 18.47 -2.25 15.18
N ASP A 201 18.14 -0.95 15.13
CA ASP A 201 19.12 0.12 15.31
C ASP A 201 19.80 0.03 16.67
N ALA A 202 19.06 -0.34 17.73
CA ALA A 202 19.63 -0.57 19.06
C ALA A 202 20.67 -1.68 19.05
N ASP A 203 20.38 -2.84 18.46
CA ASP A 203 21.36 -3.95 18.37
C ASP A 203 22.58 -3.53 17.55
N ALA A 204 22.35 -2.92 16.38
CA ALA A 204 23.42 -2.52 15.49
C ALA A 204 24.33 -1.46 16.11
N VAL A 205 23.77 -0.43 16.75
CA VAL A 205 24.54 0.64 17.41
C VAL A 205 25.37 0.10 18.57
N ARG A 206 24.84 -0.83 19.37
CA ARG A 206 25.60 -1.46 20.47
C ARG A 206 26.86 -2.15 19.97
N ILE A 207 26.72 -2.89 18.86
CA ILE A 207 27.86 -3.55 18.22
C ILE A 207 28.80 -2.51 17.60
N TRP A 208 28.26 -1.50 16.92
CA TRP A 208 29.06 -0.50 16.21
C TRP A 208 29.93 0.36 17.12
N ARG A 209 29.38 0.76 18.27
CA ARG A 209 30.11 1.55 19.27
C ARG A 209 31.21 0.76 19.97
N ALA A 210 31.12 -0.57 19.95
CA ALA A 210 32.09 -1.45 20.58
C ALA A 210 33.28 -1.80 19.67
N VAL A 211 33.14 -1.63 18.34
CA VAL A 211 34.18 -1.95 17.34
C VAL A 211 35.22 -0.85 17.24
#